data_AF-A0A8S3GLU7-F1
#
_entry.id   AF-A0A8S3GLU7-F1
#
_cell.length_a   1.000
_cell.length_b   1.000
_cell.length_c   1.000
_cell.angle_alpha   90.00
_cell.angle_beta   90.00
_cell.angle_gamma   90.00
#
_symmetry.space_group_name_H-M   'P 1'
#
loop_
_entity.id
_entity.type
_entity.pdbx_description
1 polymer ?
#
loop_
_entity_poly.entity_id
_entity_poly.type
_entity_poly.pdbx_seq_one_letter_code
_entity_poly.pdbx_strand_id
1 'polypeptide(L)'
;SNTGPAVRSNDENISRIVYNYSPEGCGYFIRSRIGGNREGCRQAAVLLRNSEDTTVLFESRFESGNLMKAIQVGEFDYELYLRYDLYTKRNTQWFYFRLQNIRADKRYRFTIVNFFKPSSLYSYGMKPLIYSVLDAEDKGIGWQRCGEDIVYYKNNLPAPDNSSSSLYSLSWTCKFPNNKDTYYFAHCYPYTYSDLQDYLNEIQSDRFKSQYCKQKILCRTLAGNFIYLLTITNPTTAKTNNTTTLPENQVKKGIVLTARVHPGETNASWMMKGLLDFLLGDSNDAKLLRENFIFKIIPMLNPDGVIVGNYRCSLSGRDLNRNYKTILKDAYPSIWHTREMIKR
;
A
#
# COMPACT_ATOMS: atom_id res chain seq x y z
N SER A 1 -28.33 -25.36 1.35
CA SER A 1 -27.59 -25.33 0.06
C SER A 1 -27.55 -23.90 -0.44
N ASN A 2 -26.55 -23.12 -0.01
CA ASN A 2 -26.39 -21.72 -0.41
C ASN A 2 -25.43 -21.68 -1.62
N THR A 3 -25.98 -21.77 -2.82
CA THR A 3 -25.23 -21.44 -4.04
C THR A 3 -25.08 -19.92 -4.06
N GLY A 4 -23.91 -19.43 -3.67
CA GLY A 4 -23.56 -18.02 -3.87
C GLY A 4 -23.71 -17.62 -5.34
N PRO A 5 -23.89 -16.33 -5.65
CA PRO A 5 -24.07 -15.88 -7.02
C PRO A 5 -22.86 -16.31 -7.87
N ALA A 6 -23.11 -17.06 -8.95
CA ALA A 6 -22.07 -17.45 -9.88
C ALA A 6 -21.45 -16.18 -10.50
N VAL A 7 -20.13 -16.22 -10.75
CA VAL A 7 -19.53 -15.31 -11.75
C VAL A 7 -20.32 -15.53 -13.03
N ARG A 8 -20.84 -14.45 -13.62
CA ARG A 8 -21.77 -14.57 -14.75
C ARG A 8 -21.08 -15.39 -15.83
N SER A 9 -21.68 -16.51 -16.23
CA SER A 9 -21.28 -17.21 -17.46
C SER A 9 -21.30 -16.19 -18.58
N ASN A 10 -20.30 -16.23 -19.46
CA ASN A 10 -20.19 -15.37 -20.63
C ASN A 10 -21.50 -15.41 -21.44
N ASP A 11 -22.44 -14.50 -21.16
CA ASP A 11 -23.44 -14.13 -22.16
C ASP A 11 -22.64 -13.44 -23.27
N GLU A 12 -22.50 -14.13 -24.39
CA GLU A 12 -21.56 -13.85 -25.49
C GLU A 12 -21.75 -12.46 -26.15
N ASN A 13 -22.74 -11.66 -25.72
CA ASN A 13 -23.07 -10.39 -26.35
C ASN A 13 -22.55 -9.13 -25.63
N ILE A 14 -22.01 -9.17 -24.40
CA ILE A 14 -21.61 -7.93 -23.67
C ILE A 14 -20.25 -7.99 -22.94
N SER A 15 -19.57 -9.15 -22.85
CA SER A 15 -18.28 -9.20 -22.13
C SER A 15 -17.13 -8.57 -22.93
N ARG A 16 -16.65 -7.39 -22.48
CA ARG A 16 -15.53 -6.66 -23.12
C ARG A 16 -14.41 -6.40 -22.12
N ILE A 17 -13.18 -6.78 -22.46
CA ILE A 17 -12.01 -6.36 -21.68
C ILE A 17 -11.78 -4.86 -21.95
N VAL A 18 -11.85 -4.05 -20.88
CA VAL A 18 -11.67 -2.59 -20.95
C VAL A 18 -10.40 -2.11 -20.27
N TYR A 19 -9.70 -3.03 -19.59
CA TYR A 19 -8.36 -2.81 -19.05
C TYR A 19 -7.66 -4.15 -18.89
N ASN A 20 -6.39 -4.22 -19.28
CA ASN A 20 -5.54 -5.37 -19.04
C ASN A 20 -4.08 -4.92 -18.91
N TYR A 21 -3.46 -5.30 -17.81
CA TYR A 21 -2.09 -4.97 -17.48
C TYR A 21 -1.43 -6.12 -16.72
N SER A 22 -0.41 -6.74 -17.31
CA SER A 22 0.47 -7.69 -16.64
C SER A 22 1.92 -7.17 -16.65
N PRO A 23 2.54 -6.92 -15.48
CA PRO A 23 3.94 -6.49 -15.40
C PRO A 23 4.95 -7.59 -15.79
N GLU A 24 4.54 -8.85 -15.88
CA GLU A 24 5.45 -10.00 -16.10
C GLU A 24 6.18 -9.93 -17.46
N GLY A 25 5.62 -9.23 -18.46
CA GLY A 25 6.25 -9.00 -19.77
C GLY A 25 7.06 -7.71 -19.87
N CYS A 26 7.16 -6.91 -18.81
CA CYS A 26 7.68 -5.55 -18.86
C CYS A 26 8.83 -5.39 -17.85
N GLY A 27 10.08 -5.27 -18.36
CA GLY A 27 11.29 -5.08 -17.54
C GLY A 27 11.31 -3.84 -16.64
N TYR A 28 10.30 -2.97 -16.75
CA TYR A 28 10.14 -1.74 -15.97
C TYR A 28 10.07 -1.97 -14.46
N PHE A 29 9.51 -3.09 -13.99
CA PHE A 29 9.28 -3.33 -12.55
C PHE A 29 10.45 -4.04 -11.84
N ILE A 30 11.44 -4.53 -12.58
CA ILE A 30 12.67 -5.15 -12.01
C ILE A 30 13.56 -4.08 -11.35
N ARG A 31 13.28 -2.79 -11.59
CA ARG A 31 13.95 -1.64 -10.97
C ARG A 31 12.94 -0.63 -10.40
N SER A 32 11.96 -1.14 -9.68
CA SER A 32 11.02 -0.32 -8.90
C SER A 32 11.79 0.73 -8.08
N ARG A 33 11.66 2.01 -8.39
CA ARG A 33 12.33 3.13 -7.69
C ARG A 33 11.30 4.17 -7.30
N ILE A 34 11.59 4.92 -6.23
CA ILE A 34 10.80 6.11 -5.89
C ILE A 34 10.77 7.05 -7.08
N GLY A 35 9.60 7.61 -7.39
CA GLY A 35 9.45 8.53 -8.50
C GLY A 35 9.45 7.84 -9.86
N GLY A 36 9.15 6.54 -9.93
CA GLY A 36 8.60 5.93 -11.15
C GLY A 36 7.39 6.73 -11.67
N ASN A 37 6.75 6.31 -12.76
CA ASN A 37 5.72 7.13 -13.39
C ASN A 37 4.58 7.52 -12.40
N ARG A 38 4.62 8.77 -11.89
CA ARG A 38 3.73 9.30 -10.84
C ARG A 38 2.36 9.67 -11.38
N GLU A 39 2.30 10.03 -12.65
CA GLU A 39 1.05 10.36 -13.33
C GLU A 39 0.35 9.10 -13.88
N GLY A 40 1.03 7.96 -13.77
CA GLY A 40 0.66 6.72 -14.42
C GLY A 40 0.76 6.82 -15.95
N CYS A 41 0.32 5.77 -16.63
CA CYS A 41 0.22 5.86 -18.07
C CYS A 41 -0.91 6.84 -18.43
N ARG A 42 -0.57 7.89 -19.18
CA ARG A 42 -1.54 8.88 -19.69
C ARG A 42 -2.41 8.30 -20.80
N GLN A 43 -1.98 7.20 -21.42
CA GLN A 43 -2.74 6.52 -22.46
C GLN A 43 -3.75 5.58 -21.83
N ALA A 44 -5.03 5.86 -22.06
CA ALA A 44 -6.13 4.98 -21.70
C ALA A 44 -5.95 3.59 -22.34
N ALA A 45 -6.26 2.53 -21.59
CA ALA A 45 -6.16 1.16 -22.09
C ALA A 45 -7.15 0.87 -23.24
N VAL A 46 -8.21 1.67 -23.35
CA VAL A 46 -9.18 1.63 -24.44
C VAL A 46 -9.48 3.04 -24.92
N LEU A 47 -9.74 3.18 -26.22
CA LEU A 47 -10.23 4.43 -26.82
C LEU A 47 -11.76 4.46 -26.76
N LEU A 48 -12.29 5.60 -26.33
CA LEU A 48 -13.73 5.87 -26.37
C LEU A 48 -14.15 6.12 -27.81
N ARG A 49 -15.30 5.57 -28.21
CA ARG A 49 -15.81 5.71 -29.58
C ARG A 49 -16.28 7.14 -29.88
N ASN A 50 -16.93 7.76 -28.90
CA ASN A 50 -17.48 9.12 -28.97
C ASN A 50 -17.81 9.61 -27.54
N SER A 51 -18.46 10.78 -27.42
CA SER A 51 -18.87 11.38 -26.15
C SER A 51 -19.93 10.60 -25.37
N GLU A 52 -20.67 9.73 -26.04
CA GLU A 52 -21.74 8.89 -25.46
C GLU A 52 -21.22 7.55 -24.96
N ASP A 53 -19.95 7.21 -25.23
CA ASP A 53 -19.32 6.00 -24.73
C ASP A 53 -19.25 6.06 -23.19
N THR A 54 -19.92 5.12 -22.54
CA THR A 54 -20.01 4.99 -21.08
C THR A 54 -18.97 4.06 -20.50
N THR A 55 -18.07 3.48 -21.31
CA THR A 55 -17.01 2.59 -20.83
C THR A 55 -16.10 3.33 -19.84
N VAL A 56 -16.05 2.81 -18.61
CA VAL A 56 -15.15 3.30 -17.57
C VAL A 56 -13.70 3.01 -17.97
N LEU A 57 -12.85 4.02 -17.81
CA LEU A 57 -11.42 3.93 -18.05
C LEU A 57 -10.70 3.60 -16.74
N PHE A 58 -10.12 2.41 -16.66
CA PHE A 58 -9.34 1.97 -15.49
C PHE A 58 -7.86 2.24 -15.67
N GLU A 59 -7.15 2.50 -14.57
CA GLU A 59 -5.69 2.62 -14.55
C GLU A 59 -5.12 2.17 -13.19
N SER A 60 -3.97 1.51 -13.19
CA SER A 60 -3.26 1.13 -11.97
C SER A 60 -1.73 1.11 -12.12
N ARG A 61 -1.19 1.64 -13.22
CA ARG A 61 0.25 1.71 -13.53
C ARG A 61 0.89 2.94 -12.88
N PHE A 62 0.68 3.10 -11.58
CA PHE A 62 1.25 4.14 -10.73
C PHE A 62 1.73 3.51 -9.40
N GLU A 63 2.44 4.29 -8.58
CA GLU A 63 2.98 3.80 -7.32
C GLU A 63 1.91 3.20 -6.39
N SER A 64 2.16 1.99 -5.87
CA SER A 64 1.22 1.20 -5.08
C SER A 64 -0.03 0.72 -5.82
N GLY A 65 -0.18 0.99 -7.12
CA GLY A 65 -1.34 0.58 -7.90
C GLY A 65 -1.45 -0.95 -8.06
N ASN A 66 -2.67 -1.46 -7.89
CA ASN A 66 -3.00 -2.87 -8.13
C ASN A 66 -4.42 -3.02 -8.70
N LEU A 67 -4.45 -3.27 -10.00
CA LEU A 67 -5.52 -3.88 -10.78
C LEU A 67 -4.85 -4.54 -12.00
N MET A 68 -5.21 -5.77 -12.31
CA MET A 68 -4.65 -6.49 -13.47
C MET A 68 -5.58 -6.40 -14.67
N LYS A 69 -6.88 -6.65 -14.46
CA LYS A 69 -7.85 -6.72 -15.56
C LYS A 69 -9.20 -6.18 -15.12
N ALA A 70 -9.88 -5.46 -16.01
CA ALA A 70 -11.29 -5.09 -15.86
C ALA A 70 -12.07 -5.57 -17.08
N ILE A 71 -13.17 -6.27 -16.84
CA ILE A 71 -14.11 -6.77 -17.84
C ILE A 71 -15.43 -6.07 -17.61
N GLN A 72 -15.92 -5.36 -18.62
CA GLN A 72 -17.29 -4.85 -18.64
C GLN A 72 -18.21 -6.03 -18.93
N VAL A 73 -19.13 -6.35 -18.02
CA VAL A 73 -20.09 -7.48 -18.11
C VAL A 73 -21.55 -7.01 -18.16
N GLY A 74 -21.73 -5.70 -18.22
CA GLY A 74 -22.99 -4.96 -18.36
C GLY A 74 -22.64 -3.48 -18.50
N GLU A 75 -23.61 -2.63 -18.83
CA GLU A 75 -23.34 -1.21 -19.11
C GLU A 75 -22.53 -0.52 -17.98
N PHE A 76 -22.92 -0.76 -16.72
CA PHE A 76 -22.25 -0.22 -15.52
C PHE A 76 -21.77 -1.31 -14.56
N ASP A 77 -21.63 -2.55 -15.05
CA ASP A 77 -21.20 -3.71 -14.27
C ASP A 77 -19.80 -4.16 -14.70
N TYR A 78 -18.87 -4.24 -13.74
CA TYR A 78 -17.48 -4.61 -14.00
C TYR A 78 -16.98 -5.73 -13.12
N GLU A 79 -16.38 -6.74 -13.75
CA GLU A 79 -15.59 -7.76 -13.07
C GLU A 79 -14.11 -7.41 -13.11
N LEU A 80 -13.47 -7.43 -11.94
CA LEU A 80 -12.13 -6.96 -11.69
C LEU A 80 -11.25 -8.12 -11.23
N TYR A 81 -10.05 -8.19 -11.78
CA TYR A 81 -9.02 -9.12 -11.34
C TYR A 81 -7.85 -8.32 -10.79
N LEU A 82 -7.49 -8.59 -9.55
CA LEU A 82 -6.27 -8.06 -8.97
C LEU A 82 -5.06 -8.83 -9.48
N ARG A 83 -3.91 -8.19 -9.44
CA ARG A 83 -2.65 -8.89 -9.62
C ARG A 83 -2.31 -9.64 -8.32
N TYR A 84 -1.78 -10.84 -8.45
CA TYR A 84 -1.09 -11.53 -7.35
C TYR A 84 0.12 -10.70 -6.90
N ASP A 85 0.60 -10.96 -5.69
CA ASP A 85 1.92 -10.45 -5.33
C ASP A 85 2.94 -10.93 -6.36
N LEU A 86 3.78 -10.01 -6.86
CA LEU A 86 4.76 -10.34 -7.89
C LEU A 86 5.59 -11.57 -7.50
N TYR A 87 5.83 -12.42 -8.50
CA TYR A 87 6.56 -13.70 -8.35
C TYR A 87 5.85 -14.72 -7.45
N THR A 88 4.55 -14.56 -7.26
CA THR A 88 3.70 -15.54 -6.58
C THR A 88 2.45 -15.81 -7.40
N LYS A 89 1.77 -16.94 -7.11
CA LYS A 89 0.44 -17.25 -7.65
C LYS A 89 -0.68 -17.07 -6.59
N ARG A 90 -0.38 -16.34 -5.52
CA ARG A 90 -1.23 -16.20 -4.33
C ARG A 90 -1.15 -14.77 -3.79
N ASN A 91 -1.70 -14.55 -2.60
CA ASN A 91 -1.69 -13.25 -1.91
C ASN A 91 -2.37 -12.13 -2.70
N THR A 92 -3.70 -12.13 -2.68
CA THR A 92 -4.53 -11.03 -3.19
C THR A 92 -5.32 -10.45 -2.02
N GLN A 93 -5.22 -9.14 -1.83
CA GLN A 93 -6.03 -8.40 -0.85
C GLN A 93 -5.99 -6.90 -1.14
N TRP A 94 -4.81 -6.37 -1.44
CA TRP A 94 -4.61 -4.97 -1.78
C TRP A 94 -5.14 -4.66 -3.16
N PHE A 95 -5.94 -3.60 -3.26
CA PHE A 95 -6.33 -2.98 -4.51
C PHE A 95 -6.16 -1.47 -4.38
N TYR A 96 -5.69 -0.86 -5.46
CA TYR A 96 -5.59 0.59 -5.60
C TYR A 96 -5.58 0.93 -7.08
N PHE A 97 -6.64 1.56 -7.58
CA PHE A 97 -6.80 1.85 -9.00
C PHE A 97 -7.63 3.11 -9.22
N ARG A 98 -7.40 3.75 -10.37
CA ARG A 98 -8.06 4.97 -10.84
C ARG A 98 -9.18 4.62 -11.81
N LEU A 99 -10.24 5.42 -11.79
CA LEU A 99 -11.38 5.39 -12.71
C LEU A 99 -11.57 6.77 -13.34
N GLN A 100 -11.87 6.80 -14.63
CA GLN A 100 -12.30 7.98 -15.39
C GLN A 100 -13.46 7.61 -16.31
N ASN A 101 -14.07 8.64 -16.93
CA ASN A 101 -15.29 8.50 -17.76
C ASN A 101 -16.51 7.98 -16.98
N ILE A 102 -16.59 8.31 -15.69
CA ILE A 102 -17.74 8.03 -14.85
C ILE A 102 -18.87 9.03 -15.15
N ARG A 103 -20.10 8.52 -15.14
CA ARG A 103 -21.34 9.30 -15.27
C ARG A 103 -22.00 9.43 -13.90
N ALA A 104 -22.26 10.66 -13.49
CA ALA A 104 -22.98 10.94 -12.25
C ALA A 104 -24.38 10.31 -12.28
N ASP A 105 -24.91 10.04 -11.08
CA ASP A 105 -26.25 9.48 -10.85
C ASP A 105 -26.51 8.07 -11.40
N LYS A 106 -25.53 7.44 -12.08
CA LYS A 106 -25.58 6.03 -12.45
C LYS A 106 -25.08 5.17 -11.29
N ARG A 107 -25.74 4.03 -11.09
CA ARG A 107 -25.29 3.00 -10.13
C ARG A 107 -24.32 2.07 -10.85
N TYR A 108 -23.08 2.04 -10.39
CA TYR A 108 -22.05 1.12 -10.87
C TYR A 108 -21.91 -0.04 -9.91
N ARG A 109 -21.60 -1.23 -10.44
CA ARG A 109 -21.20 -2.40 -9.64
C ARG A 109 -19.80 -2.84 -10.02
N PHE A 110 -18.98 -3.06 -9.01
CA PHE A 110 -17.64 -3.59 -9.16
C PHE A 110 -17.53 -4.90 -8.38
N THR A 111 -17.05 -5.94 -9.04
CA THR A 111 -16.83 -7.26 -8.42
C THR A 111 -15.38 -7.66 -8.60
N ILE A 112 -14.58 -7.63 -7.53
CA ILE A 112 -13.25 -8.25 -7.54
C ILE A 112 -13.43 -9.75 -7.32
N VAL A 113 -12.91 -10.60 -8.22
CA VAL A 113 -13.26 -12.03 -8.26
C VAL A 113 -12.18 -13.00 -7.80
N ASN A 114 -10.97 -12.55 -7.49
CA ASN A 114 -9.82 -13.43 -7.26
C ASN A 114 -9.17 -13.30 -5.88
N PHE A 115 -9.97 -13.14 -4.83
CA PHE A 115 -9.48 -13.25 -3.44
C PHE A 115 -9.30 -14.70 -3.01
N PHE A 116 -8.31 -14.97 -2.15
CA PHE A 116 -8.07 -16.32 -1.59
C PHE A 116 -8.63 -16.52 -0.17
N LYS A 117 -8.85 -15.44 0.58
CA LYS A 117 -9.19 -15.57 2.01
C LYS A 117 -10.67 -15.95 2.16
N PRO A 118 -11.00 -16.96 2.98
CA PRO A 118 -12.40 -17.34 3.18
C PRO A 118 -13.21 -16.32 3.99
N SER A 119 -12.53 -15.58 4.87
CA SER A 119 -13.13 -14.53 5.70
C SER A 119 -12.59 -13.16 5.31
N SER A 120 -13.43 -12.13 5.49
CA SER A 120 -13.11 -10.76 5.11
C SER A 120 -13.82 -9.78 6.01
N LEU A 121 -13.15 -8.67 6.37
CA LEU A 121 -13.77 -7.58 7.13
C LEU A 121 -14.92 -6.92 6.37
N TYR A 122 -14.97 -7.06 5.05
CA TYR A 122 -16.11 -6.62 4.24
C TYR A 122 -17.42 -7.34 4.63
N SER A 123 -17.35 -8.58 5.12
CA SER A 123 -18.51 -9.29 5.69
C SER A 123 -18.97 -8.72 7.04
N TYR A 124 -18.16 -7.87 7.67
CA TYR A 124 -18.39 -7.29 8.99
C TYR A 124 -18.51 -5.75 8.93
N GLY A 125 -18.86 -5.19 7.77
CA GLY A 125 -19.15 -3.77 7.62
C GLY A 125 -17.97 -2.90 7.18
N MET A 126 -16.79 -3.46 6.91
CA MET A 126 -15.74 -2.70 6.23
C MET A 126 -16.25 -2.23 4.87
N LYS A 127 -15.87 -1.01 4.48
CA LYS A 127 -16.23 -0.41 3.19
C LYS A 127 -14.97 -0.06 2.37
N PRO A 128 -15.00 -0.18 1.03
CA PRO A 128 -13.92 0.35 0.19
C PRO A 128 -13.70 1.83 0.44
N LEU A 129 -12.52 2.34 0.10
CA LEU A 129 -12.25 3.77 0.09
C LEU A 129 -12.38 4.32 -1.31
N ILE A 130 -12.97 5.50 -1.45
CA ILE A 130 -13.02 6.31 -2.65
C ILE A 130 -12.31 7.64 -2.42
N TYR A 131 -11.67 8.16 -3.46
CA TYR A 131 -11.15 9.52 -3.52
C TYR A 131 -11.58 10.15 -4.83
N SER A 132 -12.08 11.38 -4.76
CA SER A 132 -12.46 12.22 -5.89
C SER A 132 -11.42 13.32 -6.03
N VAL A 133 -10.86 13.51 -7.22
CA VAL A 133 -9.92 14.61 -7.45
C VAL A 133 -10.64 15.95 -7.37
N LEU A 134 -11.82 16.07 -8.00
CA LEU A 134 -12.59 17.31 -7.94
C LEU A 134 -13.06 17.67 -6.52
N ASP A 135 -13.58 16.72 -5.73
CA ASP A 135 -14.00 17.02 -4.36
C ASP A 135 -12.80 17.36 -3.46
N ALA A 136 -11.62 16.80 -3.74
CA ALA A 136 -10.41 17.16 -3.01
C ALA A 136 -9.94 18.58 -3.34
N GLU A 137 -9.96 18.97 -4.62
CA GLU A 137 -9.54 20.29 -5.09
C GLU A 137 -10.55 21.39 -4.71
N ASP A 138 -11.84 21.17 -4.97
CA ASP A 138 -12.89 22.18 -4.82
C ASP A 138 -13.43 22.26 -3.38
N LYS A 139 -13.46 21.14 -2.66
CA LYS A 139 -14.12 21.02 -1.34
C LYS A 139 -13.17 20.61 -0.21
N GLY A 140 -11.91 20.29 -0.51
CA GLY A 140 -10.96 19.78 0.48
C GLY A 140 -11.32 18.40 1.04
N ILE A 141 -12.15 17.63 0.35
CA ILE A 141 -12.60 16.31 0.81
C ILE A 141 -11.58 15.24 0.41
N GLY A 142 -10.96 14.60 1.40
CA GLY A 142 -10.03 13.50 1.19
C GLY A 142 -10.69 12.14 0.95
N TRP A 143 -9.95 11.07 1.24
CA TRP A 143 -10.44 9.69 1.15
C TRP A 143 -11.67 9.45 2.04
N GLN A 144 -12.71 8.83 1.46
CA GLN A 144 -13.95 8.50 2.17
C GLN A 144 -14.30 7.02 2.02
N ARG A 145 -15.01 6.48 3.01
CA ARG A 145 -15.59 5.14 2.91
C ARG A 145 -16.82 5.18 2.02
N CYS A 146 -16.94 4.26 1.08
CA CYS A 146 -18.00 4.26 0.07
C CYS A 146 -18.63 2.89 -0.11
N GLY A 147 -19.72 2.86 -0.86
CA GLY A 147 -20.33 1.64 -1.33
C GLY A 147 -21.55 1.20 -0.53
N GLU A 148 -22.43 0.54 -1.27
CA GLU A 148 -23.67 -0.11 -0.85
C GLU A 148 -23.62 -1.57 -1.32
N ASP A 149 -24.55 -2.39 -0.83
CA ASP A 149 -24.71 -3.79 -1.22
C ASP A 149 -23.39 -4.59 -1.20
N ILE A 150 -22.55 -4.30 -0.19
CA ILE A 150 -21.21 -4.90 -0.08
C ILE A 150 -21.37 -6.35 0.35
N VAL A 151 -20.94 -7.28 -0.51
CA VAL A 151 -21.00 -8.71 -0.23
C VAL A 151 -19.66 -9.36 -0.54
N TYR A 152 -19.21 -10.21 0.38
CA TYR A 152 -18.05 -11.06 0.20
C TYR A 152 -18.47 -12.53 0.24
N TYR A 153 -18.17 -13.28 -0.81
CA TYR A 153 -18.69 -14.64 -0.99
C TYR A 153 -17.72 -15.55 -1.75
N LYS A 154 -17.83 -16.86 -1.51
CA LYS A 154 -17.09 -17.88 -2.27
C LYS A 154 -17.63 -17.96 -3.70
N ASN A 155 -16.74 -17.99 -4.68
CA ASN A 155 -17.10 -18.13 -6.10
C ASN A 155 -16.62 -19.46 -6.68
N ASN A 156 -16.97 -19.69 -7.95
CA ASN A 156 -16.71 -20.95 -8.66
C ASN A 156 -15.52 -20.86 -9.63
N LEU A 157 -14.70 -19.81 -9.53
CA LEU A 157 -13.52 -19.68 -10.39
C LEU A 157 -12.42 -20.65 -9.95
N PRO A 158 -11.72 -21.29 -10.91
CA PRO A 158 -10.58 -22.14 -10.59
C PRO A 158 -9.44 -21.30 -10.05
N ALA A 159 -8.73 -21.82 -9.04
CA ALA A 159 -7.50 -21.21 -8.56
C ALA A 159 -6.39 -21.31 -9.64
N PRO A 160 -5.56 -20.26 -9.79
CA PRO A 160 -4.52 -20.19 -10.83
C PRO A 160 -3.39 -21.22 -10.64
N ASP A 161 -3.26 -21.80 -9.46
CA ASP A 161 -2.26 -22.81 -9.14
C ASP A 161 -2.79 -24.25 -9.27
N ASN A 162 -3.98 -24.43 -9.87
CA ASN A 162 -4.70 -25.71 -9.95
C ASN A 162 -4.87 -26.39 -8.59
N SER A 163 -4.79 -25.64 -7.49
CA SER A 163 -5.10 -26.18 -6.18
C SER A 163 -6.61 -26.32 -6.01
N SER A 164 -7.03 -27.15 -5.06
CA SER A 164 -8.43 -27.23 -4.61
C SER A 164 -8.89 -25.98 -3.83
N SER A 165 -8.07 -24.93 -3.78
CA SER A 165 -8.40 -23.69 -3.09
C SER A 165 -9.55 -22.99 -3.81
N SER A 166 -10.55 -22.56 -3.05
CA SER A 166 -11.64 -21.74 -3.58
C SER A 166 -11.21 -20.28 -3.70
N LEU A 167 -11.69 -19.60 -4.73
CA LEU A 167 -11.60 -18.15 -4.83
C LEU A 167 -12.87 -17.49 -4.27
N TYR A 168 -12.72 -16.23 -3.91
CA TYR A 168 -13.75 -15.41 -3.28
C TYR A 168 -13.88 -14.09 -4.01
N SER A 169 -15.11 -13.57 -4.03
CA SER A 169 -15.46 -12.31 -4.64
C SER A 169 -15.83 -11.26 -3.60
N LEU A 170 -15.44 -10.01 -3.84
CA LEU A 170 -15.98 -8.82 -3.20
C LEU A 170 -16.78 -8.04 -4.24
N SER A 171 -18.08 -7.90 -4.02
CA SER A 171 -18.95 -7.05 -4.83
C SER A 171 -19.41 -5.86 -4.03
N TRP A 172 -19.48 -4.69 -4.65
CA TRP A 172 -20.11 -3.51 -4.09
C TRP A 172 -20.73 -2.66 -5.20
N THR A 173 -21.76 -1.89 -4.85
CA THR A 173 -22.36 -0.89 -5.72
C THR A 173 -22.03 0.51 -5.22
N CYS A 174 -21.94 1.49 -6.12
CA CYS A 174 -21.77 2.88 -5.74
C CYS A 174 -22.33 3.83 -6.81
N LYS A 175 -22.65 5.05 -6.36
CA LYS A 175 -22.92 6.19 -7.22
C LYS A 175 -21.79 7.20 -7.05
N PHE A 176 -21.59 8.01 -8.07
CA PHE A 176 -20.55 9.04 -8.10
C PHE A 176 -21.19 10.42 -8.18
N PRO A 177 -20.73 11.39 -7.39
CA PRO A 177 -21.35 12.72 -7.34
C PRO A 177 -21.01 13.60 -8.55
N ASN A 178 -19.85 13.40 -9.18
CA ASN A 178 -19.32 14.32 -10.18
C ASN A 178 -19.17 13.63 -11.55
N ASN A 179 -19.62 14.32 -12.60
CA ASN A 179 -19.33 13.92 -13.98
C ASN A 179 -17.89 14.32 -14.35
N LYS A 180 -17.25 13.54 -15.24
CA LYS A 180 -15.90 13.84 -15.78
C LYS A 180 -14.79 13.97 -14.72
N ASP A 181 -15.03 13.46 -13.52
CA ASP A 181 -14.04 13.41 -12.44
C ASP A 181 -13.08 12.23 -12.62
N THR A 182 -11.98 12.28 -11.89
CA THR A 182 -11.06 11.18 -11.70
C THR A 182 -11.25 10.63 -10.30
N TYR A 183 -11.68 9.37 -10.22
CA TYR A 183 -11.86 8.68 -8.95
C TYR A 183 -10.74 7.68 -8.70
N TYR A 184 -10.47 7.37 -7.44
CA TYR A 184 -9.62 6.26 -7.05
C TYR A 184 -10.34 5.38 -6.04
N PHE A 185 -10.23 4.06 -6.20
CA PHE A 185 -10.61 3.10 -5.18
C PHE A 185 -9.39 2.52 -4.50
N ALA A 186 -9.44 2.33 -3.18
CA ALA A 186 -8.38 1.67 -2.42
C ALA A 186 -8.94 0.74 -1.32
N HIS A 187 -8.17 -0.30 -0.97
CA HIS A 187 -8.52 -1.21 0.13
C HIS A 187 -8.42 -0.54 1.50
N CYS A 188 -7.38 0.25 1.71
CA CYS A 188 -7.10 1.03 2.92
C CYS A 188 -6.42 2.34 2.52
N TYR A 189 -6.36 3.32 3.42
CA TYR A 189 -5.81 4.65 3.14
C TYR A 189 -4.39 4.48 2.60
N PRO A 190 -4.13 4.84 1.33
CA PRO A 190 -2.81 4.63 0.76
C PRO A 190 -1.74 5.37 1.55
N TYR A 191 -0.56 4.77 1.60
CA TYR A 191 0.66 5.40 2.07
C TYR A 191 1.79 4.81 1.25
N THR A 192 2.23 5.59 0.28
CA THR A 192 3.23 5.24 -0.72
C THR A 192 4.64 5.37 -0.15
N TYR A 193 5.64 4.93 -0.90
CA TYR A 193 7.03 5.14 -0.50
C TYR A 193 7.49 6.57 -0.82
N SER A 194 6.93 7.21 -1.86
CA SER A 194 7.07 8.67 -2.05
C SER A 194 6.57 9.45 -0.83
N ASP A 195 5.39 9.12 -0.27
CA ASP A 195 4.87 9.78 0.95
C ASP A 195 5.84 9.65 2.13
N LEU A 196 6.47 8.48 2.29
CA LEU A 196 7.51 8.30 3.31
C LEU A 196 8.70 9.21 3.04
N GLN A 197 9.18 9.27 1.80
CA GLN A 197 10.36 10.06 1.48
C GLN A 197 10.13 11.55 1.69
N ASP A 198 8.98 12.06 1.27
CA ASP A 198 8.62 13.46 1.45
C ASP A 198 8.53 13.78 2.94
N TYR A 199 7.87 12.92 3.74
CA TYR A 199 7.81 13.07 5.20
C TYR A 199 9.18 13.02 5.89
N LEU A 200 10.09 12.14 5.44
CA LEU A 200 11.45 12.08 5.98
C LEU A 200 12.27 13.32 5.61
N ASN A 201 12.10 13.83 4.38
CA ASN A 201 12.74 15.08 3.94
C ASN A 201 12.25 16.27 4.76
N GLU A 202 10.94 16.33 5.08
CA GLU A 202 10.38 17.34 5.97
C GLU A 202 11.06 17.31 7.35
N ILE A 203 11.16 16.13 7.98
CA ILE A 203 11.84 15.96 9.29
C ILE A 203 13.30 16.44 9.21
N GLN A 204 14.01 16.11 8.14
CA GLN A 204 15.41 16.48 7.98
C GLN A 204 15.59 18.00 7.74
N SER A 205 14.66 18.63 7.03
CA SER A 205 14.67 20.06 6.74
C SER A 205 14.24 20.93 7.94
N ASP A 206 13.46 20.36 8.87
CA ASP A 206 12.99 21.03 10.08
C ASP A 206 14.14 21.22 11.08
N ARG A 207 14.45 22.48 11.41
CA ARG A 207 15.56 22.86 12.30
C ARG A 207 15.42 22.35 13.74
N PHE A 208 14.20 22.09 14.20
CA PHE A 208 13.93 21.58 15.53
C PHE A 208 13.99 20.05 15.53
N LYS A 209 13.22 19.40 14.63
CA LYS A 209 13.14 17.93 14.59
C LYS A 209 14.47 17.27 14.23
N SER A 210 15.25 17.88 13.33
CA SER A 210 16.56 17.36 12.89
C SER A 210 17.61 17.31 14.00
N GLN A 211 17.45 18.09 15.08
CA GLN A 211 18.34 18.02 16.26
C GLN A 211 18.21 16.69 17.01
N TYR A 212 17.00 16.13 17.01
CA TYR A 212 16.68 14.90 17.73
C TYR A 212 16.67 13.66 16.83
N CYS A 213 16.39 13.82 15.53
CA CYS A 213 16.29 12.74 14.57
C CYS A 213 17.51 12.66 13.65
N LYS A 214 18.32 11.60 13.80
CA LYS A 214 19.37 11.27 12.83
C LYS A 214 18.87 10.20 11.86
N GLN A 215 18.74 10.57 10.59
CA GLN A 215 18.39 9.66 9.50
C GLN A 215 19.64 9.04 8.87
N LYS A 216 19.64 7.73 8.68
CA LYS A 216 20.68 6.98 7.96
C LYS A 216 20.04 5.97 7.01
N ILE A 217 20.80 5.56 5.99
CA ILE A 217 20.44 4.42 5.16
C ILE A 217 20.91 3.16 5.90
N LEU A 218 19.97 2.26 6.23
CA LEU A 218 20.25 0.96 6.81
C LEU A 218 20.83 0.00 5.77
N CYS A 219 20.14 -0.11 4.63
CA CYS A 219 20.54 -0.92 3.49
C CYS A 219 19.74 -0.52 2.24
N ARG A 220 19.95 -1.25 1.14
CA ARG A 220 19.09 -1.20 -0.06
C ARG A 220 18.27 -2.48 -0.18
N THR A 221 17.10 -2.39 -0.77
CA THR A 221 16.28 -3.54 -1.16
C THR A 221 16.77 -4.20 -2.44
N LEU A 222 16.05 -5.23 -2.92
CA LEU A 222 16.32 -5.93 -4.18
C LEU A 222 16.24 -5.01 -5.40
N ALA A 223 15.26 -4.09 -5.44
CA ALA A 223 15.16 -3.09 -6.50
C ALA A 223 16.07 -1.87 -6.28
N GLY A 224 16.85 -1.85 -5.19
CA GLY A 224 17.79 -0.78 -4.87
C GLY A 224 17.18 0.41 -4.12
N ASN A 225 15.95 0.31 -3.63
CA ASN A 225 15.34 1.34 -2.79
C ASN A 225 16.01 1.39 -1.43
N PHE A 226 16.13 2.59 -0.88
CA PHE A 226 16.67 2.77 0.46
C PHE A 226 15.72 2.23 1.53
N ILE A 227 16.31 1.70 2.60
CA ILE A 227 15.61 1.46 3.85
C ILE A 227 16.23 2.40 4.87
N TYR A 228 15.41 3.29 5.41
CA TYR A 228 15.88 4.29 6.36
C TYR A 228 15.87 3.74 7.79
N LEU A 229 16.90 4.10 8.55
CA LEU A 229 16.97 3.96 9.99
C LEU A 229 16.98 5.37 10.59
N LEU A 230 15.97 5.66 11.41
CA LEU A 230 15.90 6.86 12.21
C LEU A 230 16.42 6.55 13.60
N THR A 231 17.36 7.36 14.09
CA THR A 231 17.78 7.35 15.50
C THR A 231 17.23 8.61 16.16
N ILE A 232 16.28 8.46 17.08
CA ILE A 232 15.66 9.58 17.81
C ILE A 232 16.07 9.54 19.27
N THR A 233 16.70 10.63 19.75
CA THR A 233 17.08 10.82 21.16
C THR A 233 17.49 12.27 21.40
N ASN A 234 17.55 12.69 22.67
CA ASN A 234 18.18 13.96 23.04
C ASN A 234 19.72 13.82 22.98
N PRO A 235 20.42 14.58 22.10
CA PRO A 235 21.87 14.45 21.93
C PRO A 235 22.68 14.99 23.11
N THR A 236 22.13 15.91 23.92
CA THR A 236 22.88 16.64 24.96
C THR A 236 23.38 15.71 26.06
N THR A 237 22.56 14.73 26.46
CA THR A 237 22.96 13.64 27.36
C THR A 237 24.04 12.70 26.81
N ALA A 238 24.32 12.71 25.50
CA ALA A 238 25.33 11.85 24.89
C ALA A 238 26.70 12.53 24.69
N LYS A 239 26.79 13.86 24.91
CA LYS A 239 28.00 14.67 24.65
C LYS A 239 28.64 15.29 25.90
N THR A 240 28.00 15.24 27.07
CA THR A 240 28.54 15.76 28.34
C THR A 240 29.52 14.80 29.03
N ASN A 241 30.38 14.08 28.29
CA ASN A 241 31.30 13.08 28.85
C ASN A 241 32.78 13.33 28.53
N ASN A 242 33.20 14.59 28.34
CA ASN A 242 34.64 14.91 28.21
C ASN A 242 35.25 15.59 29.43
N THR A 243 34.47 15.90 30.47
CA THR A 243 35.00 16.34 31.77
C THR A 243 33.98 16.00 32.85
N THR A 244 34.45 15.41 33.95
CA THR A 244 33.72 14.94 35.14
C THR A 244 32.85 13.69 34.99
N THR A 245 33.34 12.62 35.60
CA THR A 245 32.67 11.39 36.03
C THR A 245 31.15 11.50 36.20
N LEU A 246 30.40 11.11 35.17
CA LEU A 246 29.05 10.58 35.39
C LEU A 246 29.19 9.17 35.99
N PRO A 247 28.31 8.76 36.92
CA PRO A 247 28.26 7.36 37.34
C PRO A 247 28.08 6.49 36.09
N GLU A 248 28.83 5.39 36.00
CA GLU A 248 28.93 4.45 34.87
C GLU A 248 27.60 3.81 34.40
N ASN A 249 26.45 4.25 34.91
CA ASN A 249 25.21 3.49 34.96
C ASN A 249 23.98 4.16 34.32
N GLN A 250 24.12 5.13 33.42
CA GLN A 250 22.97 5.66 32.67
C GLN A 250 23.10 5.50 31.15
N VAL A 251 23.45 4.29 30.72
CA VAL A 251 23.24 3.87 29.34
C VAL A 251 21.73 3.93 29.05
N LYS A 252 21.32 4.83 28.15
CA LYS A 252 19.91 4.92 27.73
C LYS A 252 19.46 3.59 27.14
N LYS A 253 18.25 3.15 27.52
CA LYS A 253 17.66 1.93 26.94
C LYS A 253 17.32 2.16 25.47
N GLY A 254 17.61 1.15 24.64
CA GLY A 254 17.24 1.13 23.23
C GLY A 254 15.80 0.65 23.04
N ILE A 255 15.03 1.35 22.21
CA ILE A 255 13.70 0.92 21.77
C ILE A 255 13.74 0.76 20.25
N VAL A 256 13.43 -0.44 19.75
CA VAL A 256 13.39 -0.71 18.31
C VAL A 256 11.96 -0.82 17.83
N LEU A 257 11.62 -0.04 16.80
CA LEU A 257 10.30 -0.05 16.16
C LEU A 257 10.47 -0.25 14.66
N THR A 258 9.63 -1.11 14.07
CA THR A 258 9.63 -1.34 12.63
C THR A 258 8.19 -1.37 12.11
N ALA A 259 7.99 -0.96 10.85
CA ALA A 259 6.67 -0.99 10.22
C ALA A 259 6.75 -1.43 8.74
N ARG A 260 5.57 -1.72 8.16
CA ARG A 260 5.38 -2.15 6.77
C ARG A 260 6.30 -3.29 6.33
N VAL A 261 6.33 -4.36 7.12
CA VAL A 261 6.93 -5.63 6.67
C VAL A 261 6.09 -6.25 5.54
N HIS A 262 4.76 -6.19 5.67
CA HIS A 262 3.83 -6.49 4.61
C HIS A 262 3.44 -5.20 3.87
N PRO A 263 3.55 -5.16 2.53
CA PRO A 263 3.29 -3.96 1.76
C PRO A 263 1.87 -3.42 1.83
N GLY A 264 0.83 -4.25 1.87
CA GLY A 264 -0.56 -3.80 1.79
C GLY A 264 -1.16 -3.35 3.13
N GLU A 265 -0.40 -3.43 4.23
CA GLU A 265 -0.81 -3.04 5.58
C GLU A 265 -0.51 -1.54 5.82
N THR A 266 -1.11 -0.66 5.01
CA THR A 266 -0.80 0.78 4.98
C THR A 266 -1.09 1.49 6.30
N ASN A 267 -2.02 0.98 7.10
CA ASN A 267 -2.31 1.47 8.45
C ASN A 267 -1.05 1.51 9.35
N ALA A 268 -0.10 0.58 9.17
CA ALA A 268 1.15 0.58 9.91
C ALA A 268 2.00 1.82 9.62
N SER A 269 1.98 2.34 8.38
CA SER A 269 2.67 3.58 8.02
C SER A 269 2.06 4.81 8.69
N TRP A 270 0.73 4.90 8.70
CA TRP A 270 0.03 6.01 9.34
C TRP A 270 0.26 6.02 10.86
N MET A 271 0.21 4.85 11.50
CA MET A 271 0.55 4.72 12.92
C MET A 271 2.02 5.11 13.19
N MET A 272 2.94 4.68 12.33
CA MET A 272 4.35 5.05 12.44
C MET A 272 4.57 6.55 12.27
N LYS A 273 3.88 7.20 11.33
CA LYS A 273 3.93 8.64 11.15
C LYS A 273 3.46 9.37 12.41
N GLY A 274 2.31 8.99 12.97
CA GLY A 274 1.80 9.60 14.21
C GLY A 274 2.74 9.42 15.41
N LEU A 275 3.37 8.24 15.52
CA LEU A 275 4.39 7.99 16.54
C LEU A 275 5.62 8.89 16.37
N LEU A 276 6.10 9.06 15.12
CA LEU A 276 7.23 9.93 14.82
C LEU A 276 6.90 11.41 15.08
N ASP A 277 5.70 11.86 14.70
CA ASP A 277 5.21 13.21 14.98
C ASP A 277 5.17 13.47 16.49
N PHE A 278 4.68 12.52 17.29
CA PHE A 278 4.68 12.62 18.75
C PHE A 278 6.11 12.65 19.32
N LEU A 279 6.95 11.68 18.95
CA LEU A 279 8.33 11.57 19.46
C LEU A 279 9.22 12.75 19.07
N LEU A 280 8.87 13.50 18.02
CA LEU A 280 9.60 14.70 17.58
C LEU A 280 8.91 16.01 17.97
N GLY A 281 7.75 15.92 18.63
CA GLY A 281 7.01 17.07 19.13
C GLY A 281 7.63 17.72 20.37
N ASP A 282 6.99 18.79 20.83
CA ASP A 282 7.41 19.65 21.93
C ASP A 282 6.79 19.31 23.29
N SER A 283 5.93 18.28 23.34
CA SER A 283 5.28 17.82 24.58
C SER A 283 6.31 17.38 25.63
N ASN A 284 5.96 17.55 26.91
CA ASN A 284 6.82 17.15 28.02
C ASN A 284 7.10 15.64 28.02
N ASP A 285 6.11 14.82 27.67
CA ASP A 285 6.26 13.38 27.54
C ASP A 285 7.25 13.02 26.42
N ALA A 286 7.16 13.68 25.27
CA ALA A 286 8.09 13.42 24.16
C ALA A 286 9.53 13.83 24.54
N LYS A 287 9.72 14.95 25.25
CA LYS A 287 11.02 15.37 25.80
C LYS A 287 11.57 14.33 26.77
N LEU A 288 10.75 13.90 27.75
CA LEU A 288 11.13 12.89 28.73
C LEU A 288 11.53 11.56 28.06
N LEU A 289 10.78 11.12 27.05
CA LEU A 289 11.12 9.92 26.28
C LEU A 289 12.45 10.07 25.54
N ARG A 290 12.70 11.21 24.89
CA ARG A 290 13.98 11.49 24.20
C ARG A 290 15.16 11.59 25.19
N GLU A 291 14.93 12.04 26.41
CA GLU A 291 15.93 12.11 27.48
C GLU A 291 16.30 10.72 28.00
N ASN A 292 15.36 9.80 28.11
CA ASN A 292 15.58 8.49 28.74
C ASN A 292 15.90 7.35 27.75
N PHE A 293 15.50 7.47 26.49
CA PHE A 293 15.60 6.38 25.51
C PHE A 293 16.35 6.76 24.23
N ILE A 294 16.84 5.74 23.53
CA ILE A 294 17.30 5.83 22.14
C ILE A 294 16.35 5.00 21.28
N PHE A 295 15.59 5.67 20.42
CA PHE A 295 14.69 5.00 19.49
C PHE A 295 15.43 4.68 18.19
N LYS A 296 15.36 3.42 17.76
CA LYS A 296 15.83 2.93 16.45
C LYS A 296 14.62 2.53 15.63
N ILE A 297 14.25 3.37 14.67
CA ILE A 297 12.98 3.23 13.95
C ILE A 297 13.25 2.96 12.48
N ILE A 298 12.61 1.91 11.94
CA ILE A 298 12.59 1.59 10.51
C ILE A 298 11.15 1.75 10.03
N PRO A 299 10.80 2.89 9.40
CA PRO A 299 9.42 3.21 9.09
C PRO A 299 8.81 2.34 7.99
N MET A 300 9.64 1.73 7.14
CA MET A 300 9.18 0.84 6.07
C MET A 300 10.22 -0.24 5.76
N LEU A 301 9.89 -1.50 6.06
CA LEU A 301 10.76 -2.65 5.82
C LEU A 301 10.70 -3.20 4.39
N ASN A 302 9.61 -2.92 3.66
CA ASN A 302 9.36 -3.51 2.34
C ASN A 302 8.96 -2.47 1.28
N PRO A 303 9.78 -1.43 1.03
CA PRO A 303 9.41 -0.38 0.08
C PRO A 303 9.20 -0.92 -1.35
N ASP A 304 9.96 -1.93 -1.77
CA ASP A 304 9.75 -2.53 -3.10
C ASP A 304 8.34 -3.08 -3.28
N GLY A 305 7.87 -3.88 -2.31
CA GLY A 305 6.53 -4.44 -2.34
C GLY A 305 5.46 -3.34 -2.29
N VAL A 306 5.73 -2.23 -1.59
CA VAL A 306 4.83 -1.06 -1.54
C VAL A 306 4.71 -0.44 -2.93
N ILE A 307 5.82 -0.07 -3.55
CA ILE A 307 5.84 0.63 -4.83
C ILE A 307 5.12 -0.19 -5.91
N VAL A 308 5.31 -1.52 -5.91
CA VAL A 308 4.69 -2.38 -6.91
C VAL A 308 3.24 -2.75 -6.58
N GLY A 309 2.67 -2.34 -5.44
CA GLY A 309 1.30 -2.66 -5.07
C GLY A 309 1.08 -4.14 -4.70
N ASN A 310 2.08 -4.78 -4.07
CA ASN A 310 1.88 -6.07 -3.42
C ASN A 310 1.06 -5.88 -2.12
N TYR A 311 0.56 -6.98 -1.57
CA TYR A 311 -0.08 -7.05 -0.27
C TYR A 311 0.85 -7.62 0.81
N ARG A 312 1.55 -8.73 0.55
CA ARG A 312 2.25 -9.50 1.59
C ARG A 312 3.74 -9.69 1.34
N CYS A 313 4.12 -10.02 0.12
CA CYS A 313 5.47 -10.44 -0.23
C CYS A 313 6.36 -9.28 -0.69
N SER A 314 7.67 -9.43 -0.46
CA SER A 314 8.70 -8.64 -1.15
C SER A 314 8.94 -9.16 -2.58
N LEU A 315 9.84 -8.53 -3.34
CA LEU A 315 10.20 -8.96 -4.69
C LEU A 315 10.94 -10.30 -4.76
N SER A 316 11.30 -10.92 -3.63
CA SER A 316 11.71 -12.33 -3.61
C SER A 316 10.53 -13.32 -3.71
N GLY A 317 9.29 -12.83 -3.79
CA GLY A 317 8.08 -13.66 -3.74
C GLY A 317 7.83 -14.28 -2.37
N ARG A 318 8.48 -13.76 -1.31
CA ARG A 318 8.42 -14.32 0.05
C ARG A 318 7.96 -13.28 1.08
N ASP A 319 7.29 -13.79 2.10
CA ASP A 319 6.87 -13.06 3.30
C ASP A 319 8.10 -12.74 4.16
N LEU A 320 8.46 -11.45 4.25
CA LEU A 320 9.61 -10.99 5.03
C LEU A 320 9.46 -11.32 6.54
N ASN A 321 8.23 -11.34 7.05
CA ASN A 321 7.91 -11.65 8.43
C ASN A 321 7.99 -13.17 8.75
N ARG A 322 8.49 -13.97 7.81
CA ARG A 322 8.87 -15.38 8.04
C ARG A 322 10.37 -15.62 7.89
N ASN A 323 11.16 -14.57 7.63
CA ASN A 323 12.57 -14.67 7.27
C ASN A 323 13.53 -14.04 8.29
N TYR A 324 13.11 -13.74 9.52
CA TYR A 324 14.00 -13.17 10.56
C TYR A 324 15.19 -14.07 10.96
N LYS A 325 15.10 -15.39 10.73
CA LYS A 325 16.18 -16.35 10.95
C LYS A 325 17.12 -16.50 9.74
N THR A 326 16.88 -15.78 8.65
CA THR A 326 17.65 -15.95 7.40
C THR A 326 19.12 -15.57 7.55
N ILE A 327 19.99 -16.33 6.89
CA ILE A 327 21.39 -15.97 6.67
C ILE A 327 21.62 -15.30 5.30
N LEU A 328 20.60 -15.32 4.44
CA LEU A 328 20.67 -14.84 3.07
C LEU A 328 20.49 -13.32 3.01
N LYS A 329 21.59 -12.60 3.28
CA LYS A 329 21.64 -11.13 3.28
C LYS A 329 21.11 -10.53 1.98
N ASP A 330 21.53 -11.05 0.83
CA ASP A 330 21.20 -10.44 -0.45
C ASP A 330 19.75 -10.71 -0.89
N ALA A 331 19.16 -11.82 -0.45
CA ALA A 331 17.75 -12.13 -0.73
C ALA A 331 16.78 -11.40 0.21
N TYR A 332 17.20 -11.09 1.43
CA TYR A 332 16.38 -10.46 2.46
C TYR A 332 17.13 -9.32 3.18
N PRO A 333 17.61 -8.31 2.45
CA PRO A 333 18.50 -7.30 3.01
C PRO A 333 17.85 -6.52 4.15
N SER A 334 16.57 -6.15 4.01
CA SER A 334 15.83 -5.41 5.04
C SER A 334 15.83 -6.12 6.39
N ILE A 335 15.50 -7.41 6.39
CA ILE A 335 15.38 -8.22 7.60
C ILE A 335 16.76 -8.54 8.16
N TRP A 336 17.72 -8.91 7.32
CA TRP A 336 19.08 -9.22 7.75
C TRP A 336 19.73 -8.01 8.43
N HIS A 337 19.71 -6.84 7.77
CA HIS A 337 20.31 -5.62 8.32
C HIS A 337 19.58 -5.10 9.55
N THR A 338 18.25 -5.27 9.65
CA THR A 338 17.49 -4.96 10.87
C THR A 338 17.98 -5.80 12.05
N ARG A 339 18.17 -7.11 11.86
CA ARG A 339 18.67 -7.99 12.92
C ARG A 339 20.09 -7.64 13.33
N GLU A 340 20.99 -7.39 12.39
CA GLU A 340 22.36 -7.01 12.71
C GLU A 340 22.43 -5.63 13.39
N MET A 341 21.50 -4.72 13.09
CA MET A 341 21.36 -3.46 13.81
C MET A 341 20.92 -3.67 15.27
N ILE A 342 20.04 -4.64 15.56
CA ILE A 342 19.57 -4.94 16.92
C ILE A 342 20.65 -5.63 17.77
N LYS A 343 21.54 -6.43 17.16
CA LYS A 343 22.61 -7.13 17.86
C LYS A 343 23.76 -6.21 18.32
N ARG A 344 23.86 -5.02 17.73
CA ARG A 344 24.89 -4.01 18.02
C ARG A 344 24.32 -3.00 18.99
#